data_AF-A0A1G0BCH9-F1
#
_entry.id   AF-A0A1G0BCH9-F1
#
_cell.length_a   1.000
_cell.length_b   1.000
_cell.length_c   1.000
_cell.angle_alpha   90.00
_cell.angle_beta   90.00
_cell.angle_gamma   90.00
#
_symmetry.space_group_name_H-M   'P 1'
#
loop_
_entity.id
_entity.type
_entity.pdbx_description
1 polymer ?
#
loop_
_entity_poly.entity_id
_entity_poly.type
_entity_poly.pdbx_seq_one_letter_code
_entity_poly.pdbx_strand_id
1 'polypeptide(L)'
;MNSRVSLRDIPKTNIFRKGDVFVLFGELFGRGYANGLIDEARKTGMTIIGITVGRRDENNALRPLNDEELATAEANLGGRIINVPLMAGFDLDAPVGEHTPTDMLGGMTLKSWQDDKLDWAHIEKCREAGMQRFKSSVAKVMAELDGMIPDGSNVFFAHTMAGGIPKVKVFLAIANRIYKGQGERFLSSRSLIDSDLGKLILMNFDEVTANTFQYLIEGSAAIRARLEKAGGQVRYTAYGYHGTEILIDGGYQWQTYTNYTQGQAKMRLERVAEAAWAKGVKATVYNCPEIRTNSSDIFVGVELSLFPLLNALKQEHGEAWAEAQWQACRELLQEGSTLEELLQKIDAYNASDVMTGFRNFEAWPMDNSRELADLMIGTSDEITQMHKDRKALVTDLLSALVLEGTGPLMFYETSTPTAPVIWLNHDIIAKQLVENHCK
;
A
#
# COMPACT_ATOMS: atom_id res chain seq x y z
N MET A 1 -9.89 -15.24 -8.44
CA MET A 1 -10.38 -16.23 -7.45
C MET A 1 -11.81 -15.88 -7.09
N ASN A 2 -12.73 -16.85 -7.00
CA ASN A 2 -14.12 -16.60 -6.61
C ASN A 2 -14.37 -16.67 -5.08
N SER A 3 -13.33 -16.86 -4.27
CA SER A 3 -13.43 -16.83 -2.80
C SER A 3 -12.27 -16.05 -2.19
N ARG A 4 -12.57 -14.93 -1.53
CA ARG A 4 -11.64 -14.14 -0.72
C ARG A 4 -11.17 -14.99 0.46
N VAL A 5 -9.87 -15.00 0.74
CA VAL A 5 -9.30 -15.67 1.92
C VAL A 5 -9.06 -14.61 2.99
N SER A 6 -9.92 -14.56 4.00
CA SER A 6 -9.75 -13.67 5.16
C SER A 6 -9.00 -14.40 6.28
N LEU A 7 -7.99 -13.76 6.87
CA LEU A 7 -7.39 -14.25 8.12
C LEU A 7 -8.39 -14.01 9.25
N ARG A 8 -8.79 -15.06 9.97
CA ARG A 8 -9.80 -14.98 11.04
C ARG A 8 -9.26 -15.23 12.44
N ASP A 9 -8.13 -15.93 12.52
CA ASP A 9 -7.49 -16.34 13.77
C ASP A 9 -6.13 -15.66 13.90
N ILE A 10 -5.77 -15.28 15.12
CA ILE A 10 -4.49 -14.63 15.39
C ILE A 10 -3.36 -15.66 15.21
N PRO A 11 -2.43 -15.46 14.26
CA PRO A 11 -1.29 -16.35 14.08
C PRO A 11 -0.37 -16.29 15.31
N LYS A 12 0.09 -17.44 15.78
CA LYS A 12 0.95 -17.56 16.98
C LYS A 12 2.34 -18.13 16.68
N THR A 13 2.57 -18.64 15.47
CA THR A 13 3.83 -19.30 15.09
C THR A 13 4.87 -18.26 14.69
N ASN A 14 6.09 -18.39 15.20
CA ASN A 14 7.25 -17.63 14.75
C ASN A 14 8.42 -18.55 14.44
N ILE A 15 8.94 -18.48 13.21
CA ILE A 15 10.18 -19.19 12.81
C ILE A 15 11.42 -18.30 12.88
N PHE A 16 11.25 -16.99 12.97
CA PHE A 16 12.33 -16.02 12.90
C PHE A 16 12.99 -15.77 14.25
N ARG A 17 14.32 -15.65 14.24
CA ARG A 17 15.16 -15.48 15.42
C ARG A 17 16.37 -14.61 15.13
N LYS A 18 17.13 -14.29 16.18
CA LYS A 18 18.45 -13.68 16.05
C LYS A 18 19.35 -14.46 15.07
N GLY A 19 19.92 -13.75 14.09
CA GLY A 19 20.73 -14.32 13.01
C GLY A 19 19.96 -14.55 11.71
N ASP A 20 18.63 -14.45 11.73
CA ASP A 20 17.81 -14.37 10.52
C ASP A 20 17.79 -12.93 9.99
N VAL A 21 17.45 -12.75 8.72
CA VAL A 21 17.56 -11.47 8.02
C VAL A 21 16.20 -11.00 7.52
N PHE A 22 15.85 -9.77 7.87
CA PHE A 22 14.70 -9.06 7.32
C PHE A 22 15.21 -8.06 6.26
N VAL A 23 14.60 -8.09 5.08
CA VAL A 23 14.96 -7.25 3.94
C VAL A 23 13.76 -6.39 3.55
N LEU A 24 13.84 -5.09 3.79
CA LEU A 24 12.86 -4.13 3.30
C LEU A 24 13.14 -3.84 1.81
N PHE A 25 12.26 -4.36 0.93
CA PHE A 25 12.30 -4.11 -0.50
C PHE A 25 11.37 -2.94 -0.88
N GLY A 26 11.86 -1.76 -0.53
CA GLY A 26 11.24 -0.45 -0.65
C GLY A 26 11.96 0.51 0.30
N GLU A 27 11.59 1.78 0.32
CA GLU A 27 12.19 2.77 1.21
C GLU A 27 11.17 3.20 2.28
N LEU A 28 11.60 3.30 3.53
CA LEU A 28 10.73 3.62 4.66
C LEU A 28 10.49 5.13 4.72
N PHE A 29 9.25 5.56 4.48
CA PHE A 29 8.87 6.97 4.56
C PHE A 29 7.80 7.19 5.64
N GLY A 30 8.14 7.98 6.65
CA GLY A 30 7.20 8.43 7.68
C GLY A 30 6.38 7.29 8.32
N ARG A 31 5.11 7.58 8.64
CA ARG A 31 4.16 6.60 9.20
C ARG A 31 3.44 5.85 8.07
N GLY A 32 3.95 4.68 7.72
CA GLY A 32 3.32 3.74 6.80
C GLY A 32 3.31 2.30 7.35
N TYR A 33 2.60 1.41 6.66
CA TYR A 33 2.42 0.00 7.04
C TYR A 33 3.71 -0.76 7.37
N ALA A 34 4.79 -0.46 6.66
CA ALA A 34 6.07 -1.12 6.84
C ALA A 34 6.65 -0.99 8.26
N ASN A 35 6.32 0.09 8.99
CA ASN A 35 6.87 0.32 10.34
C ASN A 35 6.50 -0.81 11.29
N GLY A 36 5.21 -1.19 11.36
CA GLY A 36 4.76 -2.24 12.27
C GLY A 36 5.43 -3.59 11.98
N LEU A 37 5.64 -3.93 10.70
CA LEU A 37 6.30 -5.17 10.31
C LEU A 37 7.80 -5.17 10.65
N ILE A 38 8.50 -4.05 10.42
CA ILE A 38 9.91 -3.90 10.76
C ILE A 38 10.11 -3.96 12.28
N ASP A 39 9.21 -3.37 13.06
CA ASP A 39 9.28 -3.40 14.52
C ASP A 39 9.18 -4.83 15.08
N GLU A 40 8.32 -5.67 14.51
CA GLU A 40 8.26 -7.10 14.88
C GLU A 40 9.54 -7.87 14.50
N ALA A 41 10.12 -7.58 13.32
CA ALA A 41 11.40 -8.15 12.92
C ALA A 41 12.54 -7.75 13.88
N ARG A 42 12.56 -6.49 14.33
CA ARG A 42 13.53 -6.01 15.34
C ARG A 42 13.33 -6.70 16.69
N LYS A 43 12.08 -6.84 17.16
CA LYS A 43 11.76 -7.50 18.44
C LYS A 43 12.26 -8.95 18.50
N THR A 44 12.27 -9.65 17.37
CA THR A 44 12.80 -11.02 17.28
C THR A 44 14.32 -11.11 17.12
N GLY A 45 14.99 -9.96 17.02
CA GLY A 45 16.45 -9.85 16.90
C GLY A 45 16.98 -10.11 15.49
N MET A 46 16.13 -10.05 14.47
CA MET A 46 16.56 -10.17 13.07
C MET A 46 17.50 -9.03 12.69
N THR A 47 18.42 -9.31 11.77
CA THR A 47 19.22 -8.27 11.12
C THR A 47 18.34 -7.53 10.12
N ILE A 48 18.23 -6.21 10.25
CA ILE A 48 17.46 -5.38 9.33
C ILE A 48 18.37 -4.86 8.22
N ILE A 49 17.98 -5.15 6.97
CA ILE A 49 18.61 -4.64 5.76
C ILE A 49 17.53 -3.99 4.89
N GLY A 50 17.87 -2.89 4.22
CA GLY A 50 16.97 -2.22 3.29
C GLY A 50 17.64 -1.90 1.98
N ILE A 51 16.82 -1.40 1.06
CA ILE A 51 17.27 -0.83 -0.21
C ILE A 51 17.01 0.68 -0.21
N THR A 52 17.54 1.37 -1.21
CA THR A 52 17.19 2.76 -1.50
C THR A 52 16.63 2.88 -2.91
N VAL A 53 15.69 3.81 -3.13
CA VAL A 53 15.31 4.18 -4.50
C VAL A 53 16.34 5.10 -5.15
N GLY A 54 17.35 5.55 -4.40
CA GLY A 54 18.31 6.57 -4.81
C GLY A 54 17.69 7.96 -4.83
N ARG A 55 18.39 8.91 -5.47
CA ARG A 55 17.92 10.28 -5.67
C ARG A 55 18.15 10.69 -7.12
N ARG A 56 17.59 11.83 -7.50
CA ARG A 56 17.85 12.46 -8.81
C ARG A 56 18.81 13.64 -8.60
N ASP A 57 19.78 13.80 -9.49
CA ASP A 57 20.64 14.98 -9.49
C ASP A 57 19.96 16.18 -10.18
N GLU A 58 20.70 17.27 -10.34
CA GLU A 58 20.21 18.50 -11.00
C GLU A 58 19.84 18.30 -12.49
N ASN A 59 20.41 17.28 -13.13
CA ASN A 59 20.11 16.88 -14.51
C ASN A 59 19.00 15.82 -14.57
N ASN A 60 18.35 15.55 -13.44
CA ASN A 60 17.33 14.53 -13.28
C ASN A 60 17.85 13.09 -13.58
N ALA A 61 19.15 12.85 -13.46
CA ALA A 61 19.75 11.52 -13.58
C ALA A 61 19.69 10.78 -12.23
N LEU A 62 19.44 9.47 -12.28
CA LEU A 62 19.35 8.63 -11.08
C LEU A 62 20.75 8.40 -10.49
N ARG A 63 20.91 8.64 -9.18
CA ARG A 63 22.17 8.49 -8.44
C ARG A 63 21.97 7.75 -7.11
N PRO A 64 23.02 7.09 -6.58
CA PRO A 64 23.02 6.58 -5.21
C PRO A 64 22.88 7.72 -4.18
N LEU A 65 22.60 7.32 -2.94
CA LEU A 65 22.65 8.24 -1.80
C LEU A 65 24.09 8.69 -1.58
N ASN A 66 24.28 9.95 -1.21
CA ASN A 66 25.54 10.39 -0.62
C ASN A 66 25.67 9.90 0.84
N ASP A 67 26.81 10.12 1.48
CA ASP A 67 27.08 9.60 2.82
C ASP A 67 26.09 10.11 3.89
N GLU A 68 25.68 11.37 3.81
CA GLU A 68 24.71 11.98 4.75
C GLU A 68 23.29 11.41 4.55
N GLU A 69 22.86 11.29 3.30
CA GLU A 69 21.58 10.70 2.92
C GLU A 69 21.54 9.23 3.34
N LEU A 70 22.63 8.49 3.14
CA LEU A 70 22.73 7.08 3.52
C LEU A 70 22.68 6.92 5.04
N ALA A 71 23.48 7.68 5.79
CA ALA A 71 23.48 7.62 7.25
C ALA A 71 22.10 7.97 7.84
N THR A 72 21.43 8.97 7.26
CA THR A 72 20.06 9.34 7.66
C THR A 72 19.06 8.22 7.36
N ALA A 73 19.16 7.62 6.17
CA ALA A 73 18.27 6.54 5.76
C ALA A 73 18.49 5.26 6.60
N GLU A 74 19.73 4.91 6.93
CA GLU A 74 20.06 3.78 7.80
C GLU A 74 19.60 4.01 9.24
N ALA A 75 19.73 5.25 9.76
CA ALA A 75 19.21 5.60 11.07
C ALA A 75 17.68 5.50 11.14
N ASN A 76 16.98 5.95 10.08
CA ASN A 76 15.53 5.83 9.97
C ASN A 76 15.09 4.36 9.86
N LEU A 77 15.81 3.55 9.09
CA LEU A 77 15.55 2.12 8.97
C LEU A 77 15.98 1.31 10.19
N GLY A 78 16.89 1.81 11.03
CA GLY A 78 17.50 1.04 12.11
C GLY A 78 18.25 -0.20 11.59
N GLY A 79 18.90 -0.09 10.44
CA GLY A 79 19.53 -1.20 9.72
C GLY A 79 20.35 -0.72 8.54
N ARG A 80 21.16 -1.62 7.96
CA ARG A 80 22.02 -1.29 6.81
C ARG A 80 21.20 -1.07 5.55
N ILE A 81 21.60 -0.13 4.70
CA ILE A 81 21.01 0.07 3.38
C ILE A 81 22.02 -0.28 2.28
N ILE A 82 21.61 -1.13 1.34
CA ILE A 82 22.38 -1.39 0.13
C ILE A 82 22.21 -0.19 -0.79
N ASN A 83 23.28 0.60 -0.98
CA ASN A 83 23.25 1.89 -1.67
C ASN A 83 23.30 1.75 -3.21
N VAL A 84 22.35 1.00 -3.76
CA VAL A 84 22.12 0.85 -5.21
C VAL A 84 20.73 1.41 -5.53
N PRO A 85 20.60 2.40 -6.42
CA PRO A 85 19.30 2.98 -6.79
C PRO A 85 18.35 1.95 -7.40
N LEU A 86 17.31 1.58 -6.64
CA LEU A 86 16.19 0.73 -7.05
C LEU A 86 14.93 1.57 -7.31
N MET A 87 15.05 2.62 -8.12
CA MET A 87 13.88 3.38 -8.59
C MET A 87 13.04 2.51 -9.54
N ALA A 88 11.84 2.14 -9.14
CA ALA A 88 10.91 1.42 -10.02
C ALA A 88 10.25 2.36 -11.04
N GLY A 89 9.53 1.78 -12.01
CA GLY A 89 8.85 2.53 -13.07
C GLY A 89 9.79 2.92 -14.21
N PHE A 90 9.21 3.54 -15.24
CA PHE A 90 9.89 3.90 -16.48
C PHE A 90 9.55 5.29 -17.00
N ASP A 91 8.79 6.09 -16.24
CA ASP A 91 8.33 7.42 -16.65
C ASP A 91 9.47 8.42 -16.91
N LEU A 92 10.66 8.14 -16.39
CA LEU A 92 11.89 8.91 -16.55
C LEU A 92 13.04 8.09 -17.15
N ASP A 93 12.71 7.02 -17.86
CA ASP A 93 13.67 6.18 -18.60
C ASP A 93 13.48 6.37 -20.10
N ALA A 94 14.57 6.35 -20.85
CA ALA A 94 14.59 6.42 -22.31
C ALA A 94 15.92 5.84 -22.84
N PRO A 95 15.98 5.44 -24.11
CA PRO A 95 17.26 5.28 -24.79
C PRO A 95 18.10 6.57 -24.73
N VAL A 96 19.43 6.44 -24.81
CA VAL A 96 20.35 7.56 -24.64
C VAL A 96 20.09 8.65 -25.69
N GLY A 97 19.81 9.87 -25.23
CA GLY A 97 19.54 11.03 -26.09
C GLY A 97 18.10 11.13 -26.59
N GLU A 98 17.22 10.21 -26.21
CA GLU A 98 15.82 10.21 -26.59
C GLU A 98 14.91 10.76 -25.47
N HIS A 99 13.67 11.12 -25.82
CA HIS A 99 12.69 11.65 -24.87
C HIS A 99 12.15 10.57 -23.93
N THR A 100 11.99 10.91 -22.65
CA THR A 100 11.30 10.07 -21.67
C THR A 100 9.78 10.15 -21.84
N PRO A 101 9.00 9.21 -21.29
CA PRO A 101 7.54 9.34 -21.25
C PRO A 101 7.11 10.65 -20.59
N THR A 102 7.77 11.11 -19.53
CA THR A 102 7.46 12.39 -18.88
C THR A 102 7.70 13.58 -19.81
N ASP A 103 8.74 13.57 -20.65
CA ASP A 103 8.97 14.63 -21.64
C ASP A 103 7.82 14.70 -22.66
N MET A 104 7.30 13.55 -23.08
CA MET A 104 6.15 13.46 -23.99
C MET A 104 4.87 14.04 -23.39
N LEU A 105 4.73 14.00 -22.07
CA LEU A 105 3.61 14.62 -21.36
C LEU A 105 3.76 16.14 -21.20
N GLY A 106 4.95 16.70 -21.45
CA GLY A 106 5.26 18.11 -21.19
C GLY A 106 4.39 19.11 -21.96
N GLY A 107 3.87 18.71 -23.12
CA GLY A 107 2.98 19.52 -23.95
C GLY A 107 1.48 19.44 -23.59
N MET A 108 1.07 18.49 -22.74
CA MET A 108 -0.34 18.28 -22.42
C MET A 108 -0.90 19.45 -21.59
N THR A 109 -2.13 19.86 -21.93
CA THR A 109 -2.85 20.94 -21.24
C THR A 109 -4.15 20.43 -20.62
N LEU A 110 -4.75 21.19 -19.71
CA LEU A 110 -6.07 20.85 -19.15
C LEU A 110 -7.19 20.77 -20.19
N LYS A 111 -6.99 21.35 -21.38
CA LYS A 111 -7.95 21.32 -22.48
C LYS A 111 -7.70 20.17 -23.46
N SER A 112 -6.48 19.64 -23.54
CA SER A 112 -6.08 18.71 -24.59
C SER A 112 -5.83 17.28 -24.10
N TRP A 113 -5.53 17.08 -22.81
CA TRP A 113 -5.03 15.80 -22.27
C TRP A 113 -5.93 14.57 -22.53
N GLN A 114 -7.23 14.76 -22.77
CA GLN A 114 -8.17 13.67 -23.08
C GLN A 114 -7.97 13.15 -24.51
N ASP A 115 -7.59 14.04 -25.43
CA ASP A 115 -7.49 13.77 -26.86
C ASP A 115 -6.05 13.60 -27.32
N ASP A 116 -5.08 14.17 -26.59
CA ASP A 116 -3.65 14.04 -26.84
C ASP A 116 -3.25 12.56 -26.96
N LYS A 117 -2.42 12.25 -27.97
CA LYS A 117 -1.95 10.90 -28.28
C LYS A 117 -0.46 10.75 -28.00
N LEU A 118 -0.08 9.55 -27.57
CA LEU A 118 1.30 9.21 -27.28
C LEU A 118 1.87 8.26 -28.35
N ASP A 119 3.18 8.34 -28.57
CA ASP A 119 3.91 7.37 -29.37
C ASP A 119 4.14 6.10 -28.54
N TRP A 120 3.23 5.14 -28.70
CA TRP A 120 3.26 3.87 -27.95
C TRP A 120 4.46 2.99 -28.29
N ALA A 121 5.00 3.09 -29.51
CA ALA A 121 6.18 2.33 -29.88
C ALA A 121 7.42 2.86 -29.13
N HIS A 122 7.50 4.18 -28.97
CA HIS A 122 8.56 4.80 -28.18
C HIS A 122 8.40 4.57 -26.68
N ILE A 123 7.17 4.64 -26.17
CA ILE A 123 6.86 4.32 -24.76
C ILE A 123 7.32 2.90 -24.41
N GLU A 124 7.11 1.93 -25.29
CA GLU A 124 7.56 0.56 -25.02
C GLU A 124 9.08 0.45 -24.95
N LYS A 125 9.84 1.16 -25.81
CA LYS A 125 11.31 1.22 -25.69
C LYS A 125 11.75 1.82 -24.35
N CYS A 126 11.07 2.87 -23.89
CA CYS A 126 11.33 3.50 -22.59
C CYS A 126 11.04 2.52 -21.44
N ARG A 127 9.93 1.79 -21.53
CA ARG A 127 9.56 0.74 -20.59
C ARG A 127 10.59 -0.37 -20.53
N GLU A 128 11.05 -0.87 -21.68
CA GLU A 128 12.10 -1.88 -21.77
C GLU A 128 13.40 -1.37 -21.11
N ALA A 129 13.81 -0.14 -21.38
CA ALA A 129 14.99 0.47 -20.74
C ALA A 129 14.83 0.55 -19.21
N GLY A 130 13.69 1.03 -18.71
CA GLY A 130 13.40 1.10 -17.28
C GLY A 130 13.35 -0.27 -16.60
N MET A 131 12.73 -1.26 -17.24
CA MET A 131 12.72 -2.65 -16.78
C MET A 131 14.14 -3.23 -16.70
N GLN A 132 14.97 -3.05 -17.73
CA GLN A 132 16.35 -3.55 -17.74
C GLN A 132 17.20 -2.86 -16.68
N ARG A 133 17.04 -1.54 -16.50
CA ARG A 133 17.68 -0.78 -15.42
C ARG A 133 17.31 -1.36 -14.05
N PHE A 134 16.01 -1.55 -13.79
CA PHE A 134 15.54 -2.09 -12.51
C PHE A 134 16.08 -3.49 -12.24
N LYS A 135 15.96 -4.41 -13.21
CA LYS A 135 16.50 -5.79 -13.08
C LYS A 135 18.00 -5.81 -12.85
N SER A 136 18.75 -4.94 -13.54
CA SER A 136 20.20 -4.80 -13.35
C SER A 136 20.55 -4.29 -11.95
N SER A 137 19.79 -3.31 -11.42
CA SER A 137 19.95 -2.86 -10.03
C SER A 137 19.58 -3.97 -9.04
N VAL A 138 18.51 -4.74 -9.27
CA VAL A 138 18.14 -5.88 -8.41
C VAL A 138 19.27 -6.90 -8.38
N ALA A 139 19.87 -7.24 -9.52
CA ALA A 139 21.00 -8.17 -9.56
C ALA A 139 22.19 -7.68 -8.71
N LYS A 140 22.53 -6.39 -8.77
CA LYS A 140 23.58 -5.78 -7.94
C LYS A 140 23.24 -5.85 -6.46
N VAL A 141 22.00 -5.50 -6.09
CA VAL A 141 21.53 -5.58 -4.71
C VAL A 141 21.59 -7.01 -4.18
N MET A 142 21.09 -7.98 -4.95
CA MET A 142 21.09 -9.39 -4.55
C MET A 142 22.51 -9.96 -4.45
N ALA A 143 23.43 -9.53 -5.31
CA ALA A 143 24.84 -9.92 -5.21
C ALA A 143 25.50 -9.42 -3.92
N GLU A 144 25.22 -8.18 -3.50
CA GLU A 144 25.73 -7.66 -2.23
C GLU A 144 25.03 -8.32 -1.03
N LEU A 145 23.71 -8.50 -1.12
CA LEU A 145 22.88 -9.09 -0.07
C LEU A 145 23.25 -10.55 0.22
N ASP A 146 23.59 -11.34 -0.80
CA ASP A 146 23.92 -12.77 -0.64
C ASP A 146 25.02 -13.01 0.42
N GLY A 147 26.06 -12.15 0.42
CA GLY A 147 27.14 -12.20 1.40
C GLY A 147 26.76 -11.73 2.80
N MET A 148 25.58 -11.13 2.99
CA MET A 148 25.06 -10.68 4.28
C MET A 148 24.14 -11.70 4.95
N ILE A 149 23.79 -12.79 4.24
CA ILE A 149 22.84 -13.80 4.73
C ILE A 149 23.56 -15.14 4.91
N PRO A 150 23.84 -15.55 6.16
CA PRO A 150 24.49 -16.82 6.46
C PRO A 150 23.70 -18.03 5.95
N ASP A 151 24.40 -19.12 5.65
CA ASP A 151 23.75 -20.41 5.36
C ASP A 151 22.92 -20.88 6.56
N GLY A 152 21.74 -21.43 6.28
CA GLY A 152 20.81 -21.93 7.29
C GLY A 152 19.99 -20.85 8.02
N SER A 153 20.23 -19.57 7.75
CA SER A 153 19.37 -18.47 8.23
C SER A 153 18.04 -18.44 7.49
N ASN A 154 17.00 -17.97 8.17
CA ASN A 154 15.75 -17.58 7.53
C ASN A 154 15.86 -16.17 6.95
N VAL A 155 15.10 -15.92 5.89
CA VAL A 155 15.02 -14.59 5.27
C VAL A 155 13.58 -14.19 5.04
N PHE A 156 13.27 -12.96 5.43
CA PHE A 156 11.99 -12.31 5.19
C PHE A 156 12.22 -11.13 4.23
N PHE A 157 11.74 -11.25 2.99
CA PHE A 157 11.65 -10.14 2.05
C PHE A 157 10.29 -9.43 2.13
N ALA A 158 10.27 -8.18 2.59
CA ALA A 158 9.04 -7.37 2.69
C ALA A 158 9.00 -6.32 1.58
N HIS A 159 8.15 -6.54 0.58
CA HIS A 159 7.94 -5.63 -0.54
C HIS A 159 6.94 -4.53 -0.19
N THR A 160 7.32 -3.28 -0.47
CA THR A 160 6.49 -2.10 -0.14
C THR A 160 6.36 -1.11 -1.30
N MET A 161 6.86 -1.45 -2.48
CA MET A 161 6.81 -0.54 -3.64
C MET A 161 5.37 -0.42 -4.16
N ALA A 162 4.89 0.82 -4.26
CA ALA A 162 3.63 1.17 -4.91
C ALA A 162 3.71 2.61 -5.40
N GLY A 163 3.16 2.91 -6.56
CA GLY A 163 3.26 4.24 -7.17
C GLY A 163 3.26 4.18 -8.68
N GLY A 164 4.01 5.10 -9.32
CA GLY A 164 4.13 5.19 -10.77
C GLY A 164 3.38 6.36 -11.41
N ILE A 165 2.98 7.36 -10.62
CA ILE A 165 2.40 8.60 -11.16
C ILE A 165 3.54 9.43 -11.80
N PRO A 166 3.50 9.73 -13.11
CA PRO A 166 4.50 10.57 -13.76
C PRO A 166 4.46 12.01 -13.21
N LYS A 167 5.63 12.65 -13.13
CA LYS A 167 5.75 14.01 -12.63
C LYS A 167 5.36 15.05 -13.70
N VAL A 168 4.06 15.16 -13.99
CA VAL A 168 3.52 16.16 -14.93
C VAL A 168 2.52 17.11 -14.25
N LYS A 169 2.63 18.42 -14.55
CA LYS A 169 1.79 19.47 -13.94
C LYS A 169 0.30 19.27 -14.17
N VAL A 170 -0.10 18.81 -15.36
CA VAL A 170 -1.52 18.64 -15.71
C VAL A 170 -2.20 17.57 -14.85
N PHE A 171 -1.46 16.53 -14.45
CA PHE A 171 -2.02 15.41 -13.71
C PHE A 171 -2.55 15.82 -12.34
N LEU A 172 -1.87 16.70 -11.61
CA LEU A 172 -2.32 17.12 -10.28
C LEU A 172 -3.71 17.80 -10.33
N ALA A 173 -3.95 18.62 -11.35
CA ALA A 173 -5.25 19.26 -11.55
C ALA A 173 -6.33 18.26 -11.98
N ILE A 174 -5.99 17.26 -12.80
CA ILE A 174 -6.89 16.15 -13.17
C ILE A 174 -7.24 15.33 -11.92
N ALA A 175 -6.24 14.90 -11.15
CA ALA A 175 -6.40 14.13 -9.92
C ALA A 175 -7.26 14.86 -8.89
N ASN A 176 -7.06 16.16 -8.69
CA ASN A 176 -7.92 16.95 -7.80
C ASN A 176 -9.39 16.94 -8.24
N ARG A 177 -9.69 16.93 -9.53
CA ARG A 177 -11.08 16.83 -10.02
C ARG A 177 -11.66 15.43 -9.86
N ILE A 178 -10.86 14.39 -10.05
CA ILE A 178 -11.30 12.99 -9.92
C ILE A 178 -11.55 12.64 -8.44
N TYR A 179 -10.63 12.98 -7.55
CA TYR A 179 -10.67 12.57 -6.15
C TYR A 179 -11.40 13.55 -5.22
N LYS A 180 -11.57 14.81 -5.63
CA LYS A 180 -12.14 15.88 -4.77
C LYS A 180 -13.19 16.72 -5.48
N GLY A 181 -13.52 16.43 -6.73
CA GLY A 181 -14.46 17.22 -7.52
C GLY A 181 -15.91 16.80 -7.27
N GLN A 182 -16.72 17.74 -6.79
CA GLN A 182 -18.19 17.65 -6.71
C GLN A 182 -18.85 18.57 -7.73
N GLY A 183 -20.14 18.37 -8.02
CA GLY A 183 -20.89 19.24 -8.94
C GLY A 183 -20.14 19.48 -10.27
N GLU A 184 -20.10 20.72 -10.77
CA GLU A 184 -19.42 21.03 -12.04
C GLU A 184 -17.93 20.66 -12.08
N ARG A 185 -17.28 20.52 -10.92
CA ARG A 185 -15.86 20.14 -10.84
C ARG A 185 -15.63 18.64 -10.95
N PHE A 186 -16.66 17.82 -10.76
CA PHE A 186 -16.59 16.36 -10.91
C PHE A 186 -15.94 15.96 -12.23
N LEU A 187 -15.09 14.94 -12.16
CA LEU A 187 -14.50 14.28 -13.32
C LEU A 187 -14.48 12.77 -13.05
N SER A 188 -14.99 11.99 -14.01
CA SER A 188 -14.96 10.54 -13.88
C SER A 188 -13.53 10.01 -13.99
N SER A 189 -13.19 9.00 -13.19
CA SER A 189 -11.97 8.20 -13.33
C SER A 189 -11.86 7.58 -14.71
N ARG A 190 -12.99 7.22 -15.33
CA ARG A 190 -13.06 6.69 -16.69
C ARG A 190 -12.44 7.64 -17.71
N SER A 191 -12.70 8.94 -17.57
CA SER A 191 -12.13 9.96 -18.45
C SER A 191 -10.60 10.00 -18.39
N LEU A 192 -9.99 9.67 -17.24
CA LEU A 192 -8.55 9.47 -17.15
C LEU A 192 -8.13 8.17 -17.82
N ILE A 193 -8.74 7.05 -17.43
CA ILE A 193 -8.34 5.69 -17.86
C ILE A 193 -8.44 5.52 -19.38
N ASP A 194 -9.39 6.17 -20.03
CA ASP A 194 -9.59 6.06 -21.48
C ASP A 194 -8.58 6.89 -22.30
N SER A 195 -7.95 7.90 -21.69
CA SER A 195 -6.94 8.74 -22.34
C SER A 195 -5.58 8.05 -22.42
N ASP A 196 -4.71 8.52 -23.33
CA ASP A 196 -3.37 7.97 -23.45
C ASP A 196 -2.50 8.30 -22.23
N LEU A 197 -2.74 9.44 -21.57
CA LEU A 197 -2.15 9.75 -20.27
C LEU A 197 -2.52 8.69 -19.21
N GLY A 198 -3.80 8.32 -19.10
CA GLY A 198 -4.23 7.31 -18.15
C GLY A 198 -3.66 5.93 -18.44
N LYS A 199 -3.63 5.52 -19.71
CA LYS A 199 -3.01 4.26 -20.12
C LYS A 199 -1.53 4.19 -19.76
N LEU A 200 -0.76 5.27 -19.98
CA LEU A 200 0.64 5.35 -19.58
C LEU A 200 0.79 5.22 -18.05
N ILE A 201 -0.06 5.91 -17.28
CA ILE A 201 -0.08 5.81 -15.81
C ILE A 201 -0.35 4.37 -15.36
N LEU A 202 -1.34 3.70 -15.96
CA LEU A 202 -1.68 2.32 -15.63
C LEU A 202 -0.53 1.35 -15.96
N MET A 203 0.18 1.54 -17.08
CA MET A 203 1.38 0.77 -17.39
C MET A 203 2.47 0.96 -16.33
N ASN A 204 2.67 2.20 -15.87
CA ASN A 204 3.68 2.49 -14.85
C ASN A 204 3.26 1.99 -13.46
N PHE A 205 1.95 1.95 -13.15
CA PHE A 205 1.42 1.31 -11.95
C PHE A 205 1.70 -0.20 -11.96
N ASP A 206 1.51 -0.88 -13.09
CA ASP A 206 1.87 -2.29 -13.24
C ASP A 206 3.36 -2.53 -12.99
N GLU A 207 4.25 -1.67 -13.52
CA GLU A 207 5.69 -1.80 -13.28
C GLU A 207 6.04 -1.59 -11.81
N VAL A 208 5.56 -0.50 -11.19
CA VAL A 208 5.98 -0.10 -9.83
C VAL A 208 5.30 -0.94 -8.75
N THR A 209 4.00 -1.16 -8.85
CA THR A 209 3.18 -1.76 -7.78
C THR A 209 3.14 -3.28 -7.86
N ALA A 210 3.32 -3.88 -9.04
CA ALA A 210 3.19 -5.33 -9.23
C ALA A 210 4.49 -6.00 -9.69
N ASN A 211 5.07 -5.57 -10.81
CA ASN A 211 6.19 -6.29 -11.42
C ASN A 211 7.46 -6.22 -10.57
N THR A 212 7.65 -5.17 -9.78
CA THR A 212 8.73 -5.09 -8.78
C THR A 212 8.71 -6.28 -7.80
N PHE A 213 7.54 -6.81 -7.44
CA PHE A 213 7.45 -8.01 -6.60
C PHE A 213 7.89 -9.27 -7.34
N GLN A 214 7.55 -9.38 -8.62
CA GLN A 214 8.06 -10.45 -9.48
C GLN A 214 9.58 -10.38 -9.61
N TYR A 215 10.13 -9.19 -9.89
CA TYR A 215 11.57 -8.96 -10.03
C TYR A 215 12.32 -9.24 -8.73
N LEU A 216 11.72 -8.96 -7.56
CA LEU A 216 12.25 -9.37 -6.26
C LEU A 216 12.33 -10.90 -6.14
N ILE A 217 11.23 -11.61 -6.44
CA ILE A 217 11.17 -13.08 -6.33
C ILE A 217 12.16 -13.76 -7.29
N GLU A 218 12.25 -13.26 -8.52
CA GLU A 218 13.17 -13.76 -9.55
C GLU A 218 14.63 -13.42 -9.22
N GLY A 219 14.91 -12.17 -8.86
CA GLY A 219 16.26 -11.70 -8.57
C GLY A 219 16.88 -12.34 -7.33
N SER A 220 16.05 -12.70 -6.34
CA SER A 220 16.49 -13.39 -5.12
C SER A 220 16.53 -14.92 -5.25
N ALA A 221 16.29 -15.49 -6.44
CA ALA A 221 16.16 -16.93 -6.61
C ALA A 221 17.41 -17.73 -6.20
N ALA A 222 18.62 -17.21 -6.46
CA ALA A 222 19.86 -17.86 -6.07
C ALA A 222 20.05 -17.90 -4.54
N ILE A 223 19.79 -16.77 -3.87
CA ILE A 223 19.78 -16.67 -2.39
C ILE A 223 18.78 -17.67 -1.83
N ARG A 224 17.55 -17.68 -2.34
CA ARG A 224 16.50 -18.60 -1.89
C ARG A 224 16.93 -20.06 -2.00
N ALA A 225 17.42 -20.47 -3.17
CA ALA A 225 17.85 -21.85 -3.40
C ALA A 225 19.00 -22.27 -2.46
N ARG A 226 19.96 -21.37 -2.21
CA ARG A 226 21.08 -21.61 -1.29
C ARG A 226 20.58 -21.85 0.14
N LEU A 227 19.71 -20.98 0.63
CA LEU A 227 19.21 -21.03 2.00
C LEU A 227 18.32 -22.24 2.25
N GLU A 228 17.39 -22.54 1.33
CA GLU A 228 16.51 -23.70 1.44
C GLU A 228 17.32 -25.00 1.45
N LYS A 229 18.38 -25.10 0.64
CA LYS A 229 19.31 -26.25 0.65
C LYS A 229 20.06 -26.40 1.98
N ALA A 230 20.32 -25.28 2.66
CA ALA A 230 20.97 -25.25 3.97
C ALA A 230 19.98 -25.37 5.16
N GLY A 231 18.69 -25.62 4.89
CA GLY A 231 17.66 -25.77 5.92
C GLY A 231 17.03 -24.45 6.41
N GLY A 232 17.38 -23.32 5.82
CA GLY A 232 16.74 -22.03 6.05
C GLY A 232 15.37 -21.93 5.38
N GLN A 233 14.57 -20.96 5.81
CA GLN A 233 13.23 -20.67 5.28
C GLN A 233 13.21 -19.28 4.65
N VAL A 234 12.67 -19.16 3.44
CA VAL A 234 12.51 -17.87 2.76
C VAL A 234 11.04 -17.51 2.64
N ARG A 235 10.73 -16.23 2.91
CA ARG A 235 9.38 -15.67 2.84
C ARG A 235 9.38 -14.36 2.08
N TYR A 236 8.31 -14.13 1.33
CA TYR A 236 8.05 -12.87 0.64
C TYR A 236 6.68 -12.36 1.04
N THR A 237 6.60 -11.08 1.37
CA THR A 237 5.31 -10.40 1.56
C THR A 237 5.21 -9.17 0.71
N ALA A 238 3.98 -8.78 0.37
CA ALA A 238 3.69 -7.48 -0.21
C ALA A 238 2.40 -6.91 0.39
N TYR A 239 2.33 -5.58 0.45
CA TYR A 239 1.11 -4.88 0.87
C TYR A 239 0.14 -4.73 -0.29
N GLY A 240 -1.02 -5.37 -0.18
CA GLY A 240 -2.14 -5.27 -1.09
C GLY A 240 -3.20 -4.27 -0.60
N TYR A 241 -4.11 -3.93 -1.50
CA TYR A 241 -5.39 -3.31 -1.18
C TYR A 241 -6.39 -3.79 -2.22
N HIS A 242 -7.48 -4.41 -1.75
CA HIS A 242 -8.51 -5.00 -2.61
C HIS A 242 -9.86 -4.97 -1.87
N GLY A 243 -10.15 -3.80 -1.28
CA GLY A 243 -11.25 -3.60 -0.33
C GLY A 243 -11.06 -4.36 0.98
N THR A 244 -11.92 -4.06 1.95
CA THR A 244 -11.82 -4.52 3.33
C THR A 244 -13.19 -4.89 3.87
N GLU A 245 -13.29 -5.97 4.65
CA GLU A 245 -14.49 -6.22 5.45
C GLU A 245 -14.48 -5.33 6.70
N ILE A 246 -15.55 -4.55 6.86
CA ILE A 246 -15.78 -3.65 7.99
C ILE A 246 -17.15 -3.94 8.58
N LEU A 247 -17.41 -3.47 9.81
CA LEU A 247 -18.69 -3.73 10.45
C LEU A 247 -19.81 -2.87 9.82
N ILE A 248 -20.81 -3.52 9.25
CA ILE A 248 -22.00 -2.92 8.63
C ILE A 248 -23.22 -3.76 9.02
N ASP A 249 -24.22 -3.14 9.65
CA ASP A 249 -25.43 -3.81 10.12
C ASP A 249 -25.12 -5.05 11.01
N GLY A 250 -24.19 -4.89 11.95
CA GLY A 250 -23.77 -5.93 12.89
C GLY A 250 -22.93 -7.08 12.30
N GLY A 251 -22.65 -7.08 11.00
CA GLY A 251 -21.82 -8.09 10.32
C GLY A 251 -20.59 -7.49 9.63
N TYR A 252 -19.50 -8.25 9.56
CA TYR A 252 -18.35 -7.86 8.76
C TYR A 252 -18.65 -8.06 7.27
N GLN A 253 -18.73 -6.96 6.52
CA GLN A 253 -19.09 -6.94 5.11
C GLN A 253 -18.01 -6.25 4.30
N TRP A 254 -17.66 -6.84 3.16
CA TRP A 254 -16.67 -6.27 2.25
C TRP A 254 -17.19 -4.97 1.61
N GLN A 255 -16.31 -3.98 1.55
CA GLN A 255 -16.50 -2.71 0.86
C GLN A 255 -15.15 -2.22 0.31
N THR A 256 -15.15 -1.07 -0.36
CA THR A 256 -13.93 -0.45 -0.88
C THR A 256 -14.11 1.07 -1.04
N TYR A 257 -13.00 1.81 -0.95
CA TYR A 257 -12.88 3.14 -1.52
C TYR A 257 -13.03 3.07 -3.06
N THR A 258 -13.74 4.04 -3.64
CA THR A 258 -13.95 4.12 -5.08
C THR A 258 -13.73 5.55 -5.62
N ASN A 259 -12.96 5.77 -6.69
CA ASN A 259 -12.24 4.79 -7.51
C ASN A 259 -10.80 4.59 -7.02
N TYR A 260 -10.38 3.33 -6.86
CA TYR A 260 -9.00 2.97 -6.58
C TYR A 260 -8.22 2.69 -7.88
N THR A 261 -7.58 3.72 -8.44
CA THR A 261 -6.88 3.65 -9.75
C THR A 261 -5.73 2.64 -9.81
N GLN A 262 -5.13 2.29 -8.67
CA GLN A 262 -4.10 1.25 -8.55
C GLN A 262 -4.67 -0.18 -8.58
N GLY A 263 -5.98 -0.37 -8.64
CA GLY A 263 -6.60 -1.67 -8.39
C GLY A 263 -6.19 -2.77 -9.37
N GLN A 264 -6.04 -2.44 -10.65
CA GLN A 264 -5.56 -3.42 -11.65
C GLN A 264 -4.14 -3.91 -11.34
N ALA A 265 -3.26 -3.00 -10.89
CA ALA A 265 -1.90 -3.35 -10.49
C ALA A 265 -1.89 -4.15 -9.19
N LYS A 266 -2.79 -3.90 -8.23
CA LYS A 266 -2.92 -4.72 -7.02
C LYS A 266 -3.42 -6.14 -7.32
N MET A 267 -4.40 -6.31 -8.21
CA MET A 267 -4.77 -7.66 -8.69
C MET A 267 -3.63 -8.34 -9.46
N ARG A 268 -2.79 -7.57 -10.16
CA ARG A 268 -1.59 -8.12 -10.81
C ARG A 268 -0.56 -8.59 -9.77
N LEU A 269 -0.36 -7.83 -8.70
CA LEU A 269 0.49 -8.20 -7.57
C LEU A 269 0.03 -9.51 -6.92
N GLU A 270 -1.29 -9.69 -6.72
CA GLU A 270 -1.90 -10.94 -6.26
C GLU A 270 -1.57 -12.12 -7.19
N ARG A 271 -1.76 -11.95 -8.51
CA ARG A 271 -1.42 -12.98 -9.51
C ARG A 271 0.06 -13.35 -9.51
N VAL A 272 0.95 -12.41 -9.24
CA VAL A 272 2.39 -12.69 -9.08
C VAL A 272 2.63 -13.61 -7.87
N ALA A 273 1.98 -13.35 -6.74
CA ALA A 273 2.09 -14.19 -5.55
C ALA A 273 1.51 -15.59 -5.79
N GLU A 274 0.33 -15.68 -6.41
CA GLU A 274 -0.30 -16.96 -6.80
C GLU A 274 0.63 -17.79 -7.70
N ALA A 275 1.21 -17.16 -8.73
CA ALA A 275 2.12 -17.82 -9.66
C ALA A 275 3.42 -18.29 -9.00
N ALA A 276 3.93 -17.54 -8.01
CA ALA A 276 5.08 -17.93 -7.21
C ALA A 276 4.75 -19.09 -6.26
N TRP A 277 3.58 -19.04 -5.62
CA TRP A 277 3.07 -20.08 -4.72
C TRP A 277 2.87 -21.42 -5.43
N ALA A 278 2.34 -21.39 -6.66
CA ALA A 278 2.22 -22.58 -7.51
C ALA A 278 3.57 -23.25 -7.82
N LYS A 279 4.68 -22.53 -7.67
CA LYS A 279 6.06 -23.02 -7.82
C LYS A 279 6.73 -23.35 -6.48
N GLY A 280 5.98 -23.35 -5.38
CA GLY A 280 6.49 -23.64 -4.03
C GLY A 280 7.14 -22.43 -3.32
N VAL A 281 7.16 -21.25 -3.94
CA VAL A 281 7.72 -20.03 -3.31
C VAL A 281 6.68 -19.44 -2.35
N LYS A 282 7.07 -19.25 -1.08
CA LYS A 282 6.20 -18.68 -0.05
C LYS A 282 6.09 -17.15 -0.17
N ALA A 283 5.31 -16.71 -1.15
CA ALA A 283 5.00 -15.32 -1.42
C ALA A 283 3.53 -15.01 -1.11
N THR A 284 3.27 -14.01 -0.26
CA THR A 284 1.92 -13.66 0.21
C THR A 284 1.64 -12.17 0.07
N VAL A 285 0.53 -11.82 -0.58
CA VAL A 285 0.00 -10.46 -0.57
C VAL A 285 -0.99 -10.35 0.58
N TYR A 286 -0.76 -9.36 1.45
CA TYR A 286 -1.70 -9.03 2.52
C TYR A 286 -2.52 -7.82 2.10
N ASN A 287 -3.79 -8.05 1.78
CA ASN A 287 -4.75 -6.97 1.54
C ASN A 287 -5.12 -6.33 2.88
N CYS A 288 -4.59 -5.14 3.12
CA CYS A 288 -4.74 -4.43 4.38
C CYS A 288 -5.85 -3.37 4.32
N PRO A 289 -6.37 -2.91 5.47
CA PRO A 289 -7.42 -1.90 5.53
C PRO A 289 -7.05 -0.55 4.92
N GLU A 290 -8.07 0.25 4.65
CA GLU A 290 -7.94 1.67 4.38
C GLU A 290 -7.33 2.39 5.59
N ILE A 291 -6.26 3.14 5.36
CA ILE A 291 -5.67 4.06 6.35
C ILE A 291 -5.25 5.36 5.69
N ARG A 292 -5.05 6.40 6.49
CA ARG A 292 -4.44 7.65 6.03
C ARG A 292 -2.93 7.60 6.21
N THR A 293 -2.22 7.71 5.08
CA THR A 293 -0.77 7.80 4.98
C THR A 293 -0.43 8.89 3.96
N ASN A 294 0.86 9.25 3.85
CA ASN A 294 1.34 10.16 2.81
C ASN A 294 0.89 9.74 1.39
N SER A 295 0.70 8.44 1.14
CA SER A 295 0.30 7.91 -0.17
C SER A 295 -1.22 7.94 -0.41
N SER A 296 -2.02 8.05 0.65
CA SER A 296 -3.49 8.02 0.57
C SER A 296 -4.17 9.37 0.88
N ASP A 297 -3.44 10.38 1.34
CA ASP A 297 -3.97 11.70 1.69
C ASP A 297 -4.67 12.47 0.54
N ILE A 298 -4.41 12.10 -0.72
CA ILE A 298 -5.14 12.68 -1.85
C ILE A 298 -6.55 12.10 -2.03
N PHE A 299 -6.81 10.91 -1.48
CA PHE A 299 -8.04 10.15 -1.63
C PHE A 299 -9.05 10.53 -0.54
N VAL A 300 -9.66 11.72 -0.67
CA VAL A 300 -10.71 12.15 0.26
C VAL A 300 -11.84 11.11 0.29
N GLY A 301 -12.23 10.69 1.48
CA GLY A 301 -13.26 9.67 1.71
C GLY A 301 -12.73 8.26 1.93
N VAL A 302 -11.44 7.98 1.68
CA VAL A 302 -10.84 6.67 1.96
C VAL A 302 -10.92 6.31 3.44
N GLU A 303 -10.89 7.32 4.31
CA GLU A 303 -10.93 7.17 5.76
C GLU A 303 -12.33 6.85 6.31
N LEU A 304 -13.39 7.00 5.51
CA LEU A 304 -14.76 6.67 5.93
C LEU A 304 -14.90 5.18 6.31
N SER A 305 -14.13 4.32 5.64
CA SER A 305 -14.09 2.89 5.89
C SER A 305 -13.43 2.52 7.23
N LEU A 306 -12.68 3.44 7.85
CA LEU A 306 -11.88 3.17 9.04
C LEU A 306 -12.68 3.30 10.35
N PHE A 307 -13.65 4.22 10.40
CA PHE A 307 -14.41 4.49 11.62
C PHE A 307 -15.11 3.26 12.25
N PRO A 308 -15.67 2.30 11.47
CA PRO A 308 -16.27 1.09 12.03
C PRO A 308 -15.29 0.18 12.77
N LEU A 309 -13.97 0.42 12.70
CA LEU A 309 -12.99 -0.26 13.55
C LEU A 309 -13.30 -0.05 15.04
N LEU A 310 -13.83 1.12 15.44
CA LEU A 310 -14.25 1.38 16.82
C LEU A 310 -15.29 0.38 17.30
N ASN A 311 -16.27 0.07 16.46
CA ASN A 311 -17.29 -0.93 16.76
C ASN A 311 -16.68 -2.34 16.78
N ALA A 312 -15.77 -2.64 15.86
CA ALA A 312 -15.05 -3.92 15.84
C ALA A 312 -14.24 -4.16 17.14
N LEU A 313 -13.57 -3.14 17.69
CA LEU A 313 -12.87 -3.25 18.98
C LEU A 313 -13.80 -3.67 20.13
N LYS A 314 -15.06 -3.21 20.13
CA LYS A 314 -16.07 -3.62 21.12
C LYS A 314 -16.62 -5.01 20.81
N GLN A 315 -16.87 -5.32 19.55
CA GLN A 315 -17.39 -6.61 19.11
C GLN A 315 -16.42 -7.76 19.40
N GLU A 316 -15.12 -7.53 19.24
CA GLU A 316 -14.06 -8.50 19.55
C GLU A 316 -13.60 -8.43 21.02
N HIS A 317 -14.49 -8.00 21.92
CA HIS A 317 -14.31 -8.04 23.38
C HIS A 317 -13.11 -7.25 23.93
N GLY A 318 -12.85 -6.03 23.42
CA GLY A 318 -11.74 -5.20 23.89
C GLY A 318 -11.88 -4.52 25.25
N GLU A 319 -12.95 -4.79 25.99
CA GLU A 319 -13.20 -4.34 27.37
C GLU A 319 -12.80 -2.88 27.66
N ALA A 320 -12.00 -2.65 28.71
CA ALA A 320 -11.61 -1.31 29.17
C ALA A 320 -10.66 -0.60 28.19
N TRP A 321 -9.80 -1.34 27.49
CA TRP A 321 -8.88 -0.74 26.52
C TRP A 321 -9.63 -0.22 25.29
N ALA A 322 -10.59 -0.97 24.76
CA ALA A 322 -11.45 -0.49 23.67
C ALA A 322 -12.24 0.75 24.08
N GLU A 323 -12.77 0.79 25.31
CA GLU A 323 -13.45 1.99 25.81
C GLU A 323 -12.49 3.18 25.93
N ALA A 324 -11.23 2.98 26.33
CA ALA A 324 -10.22 4.04 26.31
C ALA A 324 -9.96 4.60 24.91
N GLN A 325 -9.96 3.75 23.86
CA GLN A 325 -9.85 4.22 22.47
C GLN A 325 -11.07 5.04 22.05
N TRP A 326 -12.27 4.62 22.45
CA TRP A 326 -13.49 5.40 22.23
C TRP A 326 -13.40 6.77 22.91
N GLN A 327 -12.94 6.84 24.15
CA GLN A 327 -12.76 8.10 24.87
C GLN A 327 -11.71 9.00 24.20
N ALA A 328 -10.57 8.43 23.79
CA ALA A 328 -9.56 9.17 23.03
C ALA A 328 -10.12 9.76 21.72
N CYS A 329 -11.00 9.02 21.01
CA CYS A 329 -11.69 9.56 19.84
C CYS A 329 -12.67 10.69 20.20
N ARG A 330 -13.42 10.58 21.30
CA ARG A 330 -14.34 11.66 21.76
C ARG A 330 -13.59 12.94 22.09
N GLU A 331 -12.42 12.84 22.70
CA GLU A 331 -11.60 13.99 23.09
C GLU A 331 -11.14 14.85 21.89
N LEU A 332 -11.14 14.28 20.68
CA LEU A 332 -10.79 14.99 19.44
C LEU A 332 -11.96 15.79 18.83
N LEU A 333 -13.20 15.55 19.29
CA LEU A 333 -14.41 16.18 18.75
C LEU A 333 -14.77 17.47 19.47
N GLN A 334 -15.22 18.48 18.73
CA GLN A 334 -15.62 19.78 19.30
C GLN A 334 -16.86 19.66 20.19
N GLU A 335 -17.06 20.66 21.05
CA GLU A 335 -18.27 20.74 21.87
C GLU A 335 -19.53 20.73 21.00
N GLY A 336 -20.52 19.90 21.37
CA GLY A 336 -21.76 19.72 20.61
C GLY A 336 -21.70 18.63 19.53
N SER A 337 -20.53 18.05 19.24
CA SER A 337 -20.38 16.86 18.39
C SER A 337 -20.14 15.62 19.24
N THR A 338 -20.78 14.49 18.90
CA THR A 338 -20.54 13.21 19.58
C THR A 338 -19.95 12.16 18.65
N LEU A 339 -19.28 11.15 19.24
CA LEU A 339 -18.72 10.03 18.49
C LEU A 339 -19.83 9.13 17.94
N GLU A 340 -20.96 9.02 18.65
CA GLU A 340 -22.15 8.30 18.21
C GLU A 340 -22.76 8.91 16.95
N GLU A 341 -22.90 10.24 16.89
CA GLU A 341 -23.39 10.92 15.68
C GLU A 341 -22.46 10.71 14.50
N LEU A 342 -21.14 10.71 14.74
CA LEU A 342 -20.15 10.40 13.70
C LEU A 342 -20.36 8.98 13.17
N LEU A 343 -20.45 7.98 14.05
CA LEU A 343 -20.68 6.58 13.65
C LEU A 343 -22.03 6.39 12.96
N GLN A 344 -23.08 7.09 13.40
CA GLN A 344 -24.39 7.08 12.75
C GLN A 344 -24.33 7.65 11.32
N LYS A 345 -23.52 8.69 11.07
CA LYS A 345 -23.27 9.19 9.71
C LYS A 345 -22.61 8.11 8.84
N ILE A 346 -21.66 7.36 9.39
CA ILE A 346 -21.01 6.24 8.68
C ILE A 346 -21.96 5.09 8.42
N ASP A 347 -22.86 4.77 9.36
CA ASP A 347 -23.90 3.77 9.17
C ASP A 347 -24.85 4.19 8.05
N ALA A 348 -25.30 5.46 8.05
CA ALA A 348 -26.16 6.01 7.00
C ALA A 348 -25.46 6.05 5.63
N TYR A 349 -24.17 6.41 5.59
CA TYR A 349 -23.34 6.37 4.39
C TYR A 349 -23.31 4.96 3.80
N ASN A 350 -22.99 3.96 4.63
CA ASN A 350 -22.93 2.56 4.22
C ASN A 350 -24.30 1.97 3.88
N ALA A 351 -25.40 2.46 4.47
CA ALA A 351 -26.75 2.01 4.17
C ALA A 351 -27.34 2.63 2.89
N SER A 352 -26.71 3.67 2.32
CA SER A 352 -27.20 4.32 1.11
C SER A 352 -27.21 3.38 -0.11
N ASP A 353 -28.19 3.58 -1.00
CA ASP A 353 -28.26 2.84 -2.27
C ASP A 353 -27.01 3.08 -3.14
N VAL A 354 -26.48 4.31 -3.09
CA VAL A 354 -25.24 4.69 -3.78
C VAL A 354 -24.08 3.80 -3.34
N MET A 355 -23.79 3.73 -2.04
CA MET A 355 -22.66 2.93 -1.53
C MET A 355 -22.89 1.44 -1.65
N THR A 356 -24.13 0.98 -1.51
CA THR A 356 -24.47 -0.43 -1.73
C THR A 356 -24.12 -0.89 -3.15
N GLY A 357 -24.32 -0.03 -4.15
CA GLY A 357 -23.92 -0.30 -5.54
C GLY A 357 -22.41 -0.50 -5.74
N PHE A 358 -21.57 0.08 -4.88
CA PHE A 358 -20.11 -0.07 -4.94
C PHE A 358 -19.56 -1.26 -4.17
N ARG A 359 -20.41 -2.03 -3.46
CA ARG A 359 -20.03 -3.32 -2.85
C ARG A 359 -20.05 -4.48 -3.86
N ASN A 360 -19.59 -4.22 -5.08
CA ASN A 360 -19.46 -5.20 -6.15
C ASN A 360 -17.99 -5.63 -6.32
N PHE A 361 -17.64 -6.79 -5.76
CA PHE A 361 -16.28 -7.31 -5.77
C PHE A 361 -15.79 -7.66 -7.20
N GLU A 362 -16.64 -8.27 -8.03
CA GLU A 362 -16.26 -8.69 -9.38
C GLU A 362 -15.97 -7.50 -10.30
N ALA A 363 -16.64 -6.37 -10.08
CA ALA A 363 -16.46 -5.14 -10.84
C ALA A 363 -15.32 -4.25 -10.32
N TRP A 364 -14.59 -4.69 -9.28
CA TRP A 364 -13.55 -3.87 -8.67
C TRP A 364 -12.30 -3.74 -9.57
N PRO A 365 -11.66 -2.55 -9.66
CA PRO A 365 -12.13 -1.26 -9.16
C PRO A 365 -13.17 -0.63 -10.10
N MET A 366 -14.29 -0.17 -9.55
CA MET A 366 -15.37 0.50 -10.31
C MET A 366 -15.04 1.97 -10.58
N ASP A 367 -15.59 2.56 -11.64
CA ASP A 367 -15.47 4.02 -11.84
C ASP A 367 -16.20 4.81 -10.75
N ASN A 368 -15.70 6.02 -10.45
CA ASN A 368 -16.48 6.94 -9.60
C ASN A 368 -17.69 7.50 -10.38
N SER A 369 -18.71 7.91 -9.62
CA SER A 369 -19.89 8.62 -10.14
C SER A 369 -20.06 9.97 -9.47
N ARG A 370 -20.93 10.81 -10.02
CA ARG A 370 -21.24 12.13 -9.44
C ARG A 370 -21.91 11.97 -8.08
N GLU A 371 -22.84 11.04 -7.99
CA GLU A 371 -23.59 10.70 -6.77
C GLU A 371 -22.64 10.19 -5.68
N LEU A 372 -21.68 9.34 -6.05
CA LEU A 372 -20.63 8.90 -5.14
C LEU A 372 -19.77 10.07 -4.66
N ALA A 373 -19.33 10.94 -5.57
CA ALA A 373 -18.49 12.08 -5.22
C ALA A 373 -19.21 13.03 -4.24
N ASP A 374 -20.49 13.35 -4.52
CA ASP A 374 -21.28 14.22 -3.67
C ASP A 374 -21.48 13.59 -2.28
N LEU A 375 -21.85 12.30 -2.20
CA LEU A 375 -22.05 11.58 -0.94
C LEU A 375 -20.74 11.40 -0.15
N MET A 376 -19.69 10.87 -0.77
CA MET A 376 -18.44 10.50 -0.11
C MET A 376 -17.66 11.73 0.36
N ILE A 377 -17.46 12.71 -0.51
CA ILE A 377 -16.73 13.94 -0.16
C ILE A 377 -17.55 14.75 0.84
N GLY A 378 -18.87 14.85 0.67
CA GLY A 378 -19.76 15.51 1.61
C GLY A 378 -19.67 14.90 3.02
N THR A 379 -19.77 13.57 3.11
CA THR A 379 -19.66 12.85 4.39
C THR A 379 -18.29 13.05 5.05
N SER A 380 -17.20 12.93 4.28
CA SER A 380 -15.84 13.18 4.75
C SER A 380 -15.67 14.60 5.30
N ASP A 381 -16.18 15.61 4.57
CA ASP A 381 -16.09 17.01 4.97
C ASP A 381 -16.93 17.31 6.22
N GLU A 382 -18.13 16.75 6.32
CA GLU A 382 -18.98 16.86 7.50
C GLU A 382 -18.30 16.27 8.74
N ILE A 383 -17.75 15.05 8.64
CA ILE A 383 -17.06 14.40 9.76
C ILE A 383 -15.79 15.18 10.15
N THR A 384 -15.03 15.66 9.15
CA THR A 384 -13.84 16.49 9.41
C THR A 384 -14.22 17.76 10.18
N GLN A 385 -15.37 18.37 9.91
CA GLN A 385 -15.88 19.55 10.63
C GLN A 385 -16.34 19.26 12.07
N MET A 386 -16.51 18.00 12.46
CA MET A 386 -16.84 17.63 13.85
C MET A 386 -15.63 17.73 14.79
N HIS A 387 -14.42 17.89 14.28
CA HIS A 387 -13.17 17.87 15.05
C HIS A 387 -12.76 19.26 15.57
N LYS A 388 -12.09 19.29 16.73
CA LYS A 388 -11.51 20.53 17.30
C LYS A 388 -10.39 21.11 16.43
N ASP A 389 -9.55 20.23 15.89
CA ASP A 389 -8.40 20.57 15.04
C ASP A 389 -8.34 19.61 13.84
N ARG A 390 -8.25 20.16 12.64
CA ARG A 390 -8.11 19.37 11.40
C ARG A 390 -6.76 18.64 11.27
N LYS A 391 -5.82 18.91 12.17
CA LYS A 391 -4.52 18.23 12.28
C LYS A 391 -4.50 17.11 13.33
N ALA A 392 -5.59 16.92 14.06
CA ALA A 392 -5.74 15.90 15.08
C ALA A 392 -7.09 15.22 14.89
N LEU A 393 -7.13 14.24 13.99
CA LEU A 393 -8.34 13.56 13.57
C LEU A 393 -8.48 12.19 14.25
N VAL A 394 -9.73 11.74 14.44
CA VAL A 394 -10.03 10.36 14.85
C VAL A 394 -9.32 9.35 13.94
N THR A 395 -9.23 9.65 12.64
CA THR A 395 -8.60 8.79 11.64
C THR A 395 -7.08 8.70 11.80
N ASP A 396 -6.42 9.66 12.44
CA ASP A 396 -5.00 9.57 12.76
C ASP A 396 -4.75 8.50 13.84
N LEU A 397 -5.61 8.46 14.86
CA LEU A 397 -5.58 7.44 15.90
C LEU A 397 -5.93 6.06 15.33
N LEU A 398 -7.03 5.94 14.59
CA LEU A 398 -7.44 4.65 14.03
C LEU A 398 -6.43 4.12 13.01
N SER A 399 -5.79 4.99 12.23
CA SER A 399 -4.73 4.55 11.30
C SER A 399 -3.54 4.00 12.08
N ALA A 400 -3.15 4.65 13.19
CA ALA A 400 -2.09 4.13 14.07
C ALA A 400 -2.44 2.76 14.66
N LEU A 401 -3.69 2.54 15.06
CA LEU A 401 -4.15 1.22 15.56
C LEU A 401 -4.10 0.15 14.46
N VAL A 402 -4.51 0.45 13.22
CA VAL A 402 -4.39 -0.51 12.11
C VAL A 402 -2.91 -0.83 11.82
N LEU A 403 -2.02 0.16 11.84
CA LEU A 403 -0.57 -0.06 11.69
C LEU A 403 -0.03 -0.98 12.81
N GLU A 404 -0.46 -0.76 14.04
CA GLU A 404 -0.08 -1.55 15.20
C GLU A 404 -0.57 -3.00 15.10
N GLY A 405 -1.81 -3.22 14.67
CA GLY A 405 -2.38 -4.56 14.53
C GLY A 405 -1.84 -5.33 13.31
N THR A 406 -1.61 -4.66 12.18
CA THR A 406 -1.15 -5.33 10.95
C THR A 406 0.26 -5.89 11.04
N GLY A 407 1.18 -5.20 11.72
CA GLY A 407 2.57 -5.63 11.90
C GLY A 407 2.72 -7.07 12.40
N PRO A 408 2.24 -7.40 13.62
CA PRO A 408 2.29 -8.76 14.16
C PRO A 408 1.50 -9.75 13.31
N LEU A 409 0.30 -9.41 12.84
CA LEU A 409 -0.48 -10.34 12.00
C LEU A 409 0.31 -10.82 10.78
N MET A 410 0.90 -9.88 10.03
CA MET A 410 1.73 -10.23 8.88
C MET A 410 2.99 -10.98 9.29
N PHE A 411 3.66 -10.56 10.37
CA PHE A 411 4.92 -11.16 10.80
C PHE A 411 4.75 -12.64 11.22
N TYR A 412 3.76 -12.93 12.06
CA TYR A 412 3.50 -14.29 12.54
C TYR A 412 2.83 -15.15 11.47
N GLU A 413 1.87 -14.65 10.69
CA GLU A 413 1.26 -15.42 9.58
C GLU A 413 2.31 -15.84 8.55
N THR A 414 3.28 -14.97 8.26
CA THR A 414 4.35 -15.25 7.30
C THR A 414 5.28 -16.38 7.73
N SER A 415 5.29 -16.77 9.01
CA SER A 415 6.03 -17.95 9.44
C SER A 415 5.45 -19.24 8.84
N THR A 416 4.12 -19.32 8.72
CA THR A 416 3.40 -20.46 8.13
C THR A 416 2.19 -19.95 7.35
N PRO A 417 2.41 -19.29 6.19
CA PRO A 417 1.34 -18.57 5.51
C PRO A 417 0.30 -19.57 4.98
N THR A 418 -0.97 -19.19 5.09
CA THR A 418 -2.11 -20.02 4.71
C THR A 418 -2.47 -19.93 3.22
N ALA A 419 -2.21 -18.80 2.58
CA ALA A 419 -2.54 -18.55 1.17
C ALA A 419 -1.60 -17.52 0.52
N PRO A 420 -1.50 -17.46 -0.82
CA PRO A 420 -0.75 -16.42 -1.52
C PRO A 420 -1.38 -15.02 -1.47
N VAL A 421 -2.66 -14.94 -1.11
CA VAL A 421 -3.40 -13.68 -0.97
C VAL A 421 -4.30 -13.81 0.26
N ILE A 422 -4.18 -12.88 1.22
CA ILE A 422 -4.86 -12.91 2.50
C ILE A 422 -5.41 -11.51 2.83
N TRP A 423 -6.66 -11.41 3.27
CA TRP A 423 -7.24 -10.18 3.77
C TRP A 423 -7.05 -10.05 5.28
N LEU A 424 -6.58 -8.88 5.71
CA LEU A 424 -6.54 -8.45 7.10
C LEU A 424 -7.66 -7.43 7.31
N ASN A 425 -8.86 -7.94 7.61
CA ASN A 425 -10.07 -7.14 7.78
C ASN A 425 -10.20 -6.61 9.22
N HIS A 426 -11.21 -5.75 9.47
CA HIS A 426 -11.37 -5.12 10.78
C HIS A 426 -11.55 -6.13 11.94
N ASP A 427 -12.12 -7.30 11.68
CA ASP A 427 -12.28 -8.36 12.69
C ASP A 427 -10.93 -8.83 13.23
N ILE A 428 -10.02 -9.24 12.36
CA ILE A 428 -8.72 -9.77 12.79
C ILE A 428 -7.79 -8.68 13.31
N ILE A 429 -7.89 -7.45 12.77
CA ILE A 429 -7.19 -6.29 13.32
C ILE A 429 -7.65 -6.02 14.76
N ALA A 430 -8.96 -5.99 14.99
CA ALA A 430 -9.52 -5.77 16.31
C ALA A 430 -9.10 -6.87 17.30
N LYS A 431 -9.21 -8.15 16.91
CA LYS A 431 -8.74 -9.28 17.73
C LYS A 431 -7.27 -9.14 18.12
N GLN A 432 -6.40 -8.81 17.17
CA GLN A 432 -4.98 -8.62 17.46
C GLN A 432 -4.72 -7.47 18.43
N LEU A 433 -5.40 -6.35 18.25
CA LEU A 433 -5.26 -5.19 19.13
C LEU A 433 -5.73 -5.51 20.54
N VAL A 434 -6.88 -6.18 20.69
CA VAL A 434 -7.38 -6.65 21.98
C VAL A 434 -6.38 -7.61 22.65
N GLU A 435 -5.83 -8.56 21.89
CA GLU A 435 -4.81 -9.49 22.38
C GLU A 435 -3.52 -8.78 22.84
N ASN A 436 -3.17 -7.64 22.23
CA ASN A 436 -1.98 -6.86 22.62
C ASN A 436 -2.16 -6.14 23.96
N HIS A 437 -3.37 -5.70 24.28
CA HIS A 437 -3.63 -4.74 25.36
C HIS A 437 -4.48 -5.26 26.52
N CYS A 438 -5.20 -6.37 26.34
CA CYS A 438 -6.09 -6.94 27.36
C CYS A 438 -5.51 -8.20 28.03
N LYS A 439 -4.19 -8.42 27.95
CA LYS A 439 -3.50 -9.54 28.60
C LYS A 439 -3.11 -9.28 30.05
#